data_AF-A0A453QIZ9-F1
#
_entry.id   AF-A0A453QIZ9-F1
#
_cell.length_a   1.000
_cell.length_b   1.000
_cell.length_c   1.000
_cell.angle_alpha   90.00
_cell.angle_beta   90.00
_cell.angle_gamma   90.00
#
_symmetry.space_group_name_H-M   'P 1'
#
loop_
_entity.id
_entity.type
_entity.pdbx_description
1 polymer ?
#
loop_
_entity_poly.entity_id
_entity_poly.type
_entity_poly.pdbx_seq_one_letter_code
_entity_poly.pdbx_strand_id
1 'polypeptide(L)' 'MPQHQGLTLHFVEDRLATLKNVIKEPALDKWNLYLVKWGYNTQEEREEAGAISRIQLIDLPDFSKQLK' A
#
# COMPACT_ATOMS: atom_id res chain seq x y z
N MET A 1 -9.62 22.44 11.74
CA MET A 1 -9.64 20.96 11.83
C MET A 1 -8.67 20.42 10.78
N PRO A 2 -7.88 19.37 11.07
CA PRO A 2 -7.04 18.75 10.05
C PRO A 2 -7.91 18.25 8.89
N GLN A 3 -7.48 18.49 7.65
CA GLN A 3 -8.28 18.31 6.42
C GLN A 3 -8.74 16.86 6.14
N HIS A 4 -8.33 15.88 6.95
CA HIS A 4 -8.58 14.45 6.72
C HIS A 4 -9.04 13.70 7.99
N GLN A 5 -9.51 14.42 9.00
CA GLN A 5 -9.93 13.83 10.27
C GLN A 5 -11.15 12.90 10.06
N GLY A 6 -11.04 11.65 10.49
CA GLY A 6 -12.09 10.64 10.38
C GLY A 6 -12.11 9.86 9.05
N LEU A 7 -11.21 10.17 8.12
CA LEU A 7 -11.06 9.41 6.87
C LEU A 7 -10.11 8.22 7.05
N THR A 8 -10.40 7.14 6.36
CA THR A 8 -9.45 6.05 6.14
C THR A 8 -8.62 6.39 4.90
N LEU A 9 -7.30 6.51 5.07
CA LEU A 9 -6.38 6.83 3.98
C LEU A 9 -5.75 5.56 3.43
N HIS A 10 -5.57 5.52 2.11
CA HIS A 10 -5.00 4.39 1.39
C HIS A 10 -3.76 4.88 0.62
N PHE A 11 -2.63 4.19 0.80
CA PHE A 11 -1.37 4.43 0.10
C PHE A 11 -1.12 3.29 -0.88
N VAL A 12 -1.16 3.59 -2.18
CA VAL A 12 -1.03 2.61 -3.26
C VAL A 12 0.23 2.94 -4.05
N GLU A 13 1.15 1.98 -4.14
CA GLU A 13 2.51 2.21 -4.61
C GLU A 13 3.03 0.96 -5.34
N ASP A 14 3.97 1.13 -6.28
CA ASP A 14 4.57 0.01 -7.01
C ASP A 14 5.99 -0.33 -6.56
N ARG A 15 6.61 0.53 -5.75
CA ARG A 15 7.94 0.32 -5.16
C ARG A 15 7.85 -0.18 -3.72
N LEU A 16 8.28 -1.42 -3.49
CA LEU A 16 8.33 -2.01 -2.14
C LEU A 16 9.19 -1.19 -1.16
N ALA A 17 10.31 -0.64 -1.62
CA ALA A 17 11.18 0.19 -0.77
C ALA A 17 10.46 1.41 -0.18
N THR A 18 9.57 2.04 -0.95
CA THR A 18 8.75 3.17 -0.47
C THR A 18 7.81 2.72 0.63
N LEU A 19 7.11 1.60 0.44
CA LEU A 19 6.21 1.02 1.45
C LEU A 19 6.95 0.67 2.74
N LYS A 20 8.17 0.10 2.65
CA LYS A 20 9.02 -0.17 3.82
C LYS A 20 9.41 1.10 4.57
N ASN A 21 9.56 2.24 3.88
CA ASN A 21 9.82 3.51 4.54
C ASN A 21 8.55 4.08 5.18
N VAL A 22 7.40 3.94 4.54
CA VAL A 22 6.09 4.35 5.10
C VAL A 22 5.79 3.59 6.39
N ILE A 23 6.08 2.29 6.46
CA ILE A 23 5.91 1.47 7.68
C ILE A 23 6.73 2.00 8.86
N LYS A 24 7.84 2.70 8.61
CA LYS A 24 8.72 3.25 9.66
C LYS A 24 8.23 4.60 10.19
N GLU A 25 7.22 5.21 9.57
CA GLU A 25 6.71 6.54 9.94
C GLU A 25 5.45 6.42 10.81
N PRO A 26 5.53 6.67 12.14
CA PRO A 26 4.38 6.53 13.04
C PRO A 26 3.18 7.39 12.66
N ALA A 27 3.39 8.54 11.99
CA ALA A 27 2.30 9.37 11.52
C ALA A 27 1.42 8.67 10.46
N LEU A 28 1.94 7.63 9.79
CA LEU A 28 1.28 6.88 8.73
C LEU A 28 0.74 5.52 9.19
N ASP A 29 0.88 5.16 10.47
CA ASP A 29 0.47 3.87 11.05
C ASP A 29 -1.01 3.54 10.88
N LYS A 30 -1.86 4.52 10.55
CA LYS A 30 -3.29 4.31 10.33
C LYS A 30 -3.68 4.15 8.86
N TRP A 31 -2.73 4.27 7.93
CA TRP A 31 -3.01 4.20 6.50
C TRP A 31 -3.03 2.75 6.04
N ASN A 32 -3.90 2.41 5.09
CA ASN A 32 -3.86 1.11 4.44
C ASN A 32 -2.80 1.11 3.34
N LEU A 33 -1.92 0.12 3.32
CA LEU A 33 -0.76 0.10 2.42
C LEU A 33 -0.92 -1.00 1.38
N TYR A 34 -0.70 -0.65 0.12
CA TYR A 34 -0.88 -1.58 -1.01
C TYR A 34 0.35 -1.58 -1.93
N LEU A 35 0.85 -2.77 -2.25
CA LEU A 35 1.75 -2.98 -3.38
C LEU A 35 0.94 -3.42 -4.60
N VAL A 36 1.01 -2.67 -5.68
CA VAL A 36 0.32 -3.03 -6.93
C VAL A 36 1.08 -4.11 -7.68
N LYS A 37 0.38 -5.12 -8.21
CA LYS A 37 1.01 -6.22 -8.97
C LYS A 37 1.38 -5.84 -10.42
N TRP A 38 0.94 -4.68 -10.91
CA TRP A 38 1.05 -4.27 -12.32
C TRP A 38 2.05 -3.15 -12.59
N GLY A 39 2.90 -2.81 -11.61
CA GLY A 39 3.97 -1.82 -11.77
C GLY A 39 5.34 -2.46 -12.02
N TYR A 40 6.40 -1.75 -11.67
CA TYR A 40 7.78 -2.15 -11.98
C TYR A 40 8.41 -3.12 -10.95
N ASN A 41 7.65 -3.61 -9.97
CA ASN A 41 8.16 -4.56 -8.98
C ASN A 41 8.43 -5.96 -9.56
N THR A 42 9.44 -6.62 -9.00
CA THR A 42 9.79 -8.00 -9.36
C THR A 42 8.92 -9.02 -8.65
N GLN A 43 9.03 -10.29 -9.06
CA GLN A 43 8.34 -11.39 -8.38
C GLN A 43 8.82 -11.56 -6.94
N GLU A 44 10.13 -11.44 -6.73
CA GLU A 44 10.75 -11.51 -5.40
C GLU A 44 10.24 -10.40 -4.48
N GLU A 45 10.09 -9.18 -4.99
CA GLU A 45 9.49 -8.07 -4.22
C GLU A 45 8.02 -8.32 -3.87
N ARG A 46 7.24 -8.94 -4.76
CA ARG A 46 5.85 -9.32 -4.44
C ARG A 46 5.79 -10.39 -3.36
N GLU A 47 6.67 -11.39 -3.43
CA GLU A 47 6.74 -12.45 -2.41
C GLU A 47 7.16 -11.88 -1.05
N GLU A 48 8.16 -11.00 -1.04
CA GLU A 48 8.57 -10.30 0.17
C GLU A 48 7.44 -9.43 0.74
N ALA A 49 6.76 -8.65 -0.12
CA ALA A 49 5.61 -7.84 0.30
C ALA A 49 4.49 -8.70 0.90
N GLY A 50 4.21 -9.87 0.33
CA GLY A 50 3.22 -10.82 0.84
C GLY A 50 3.57 -11.40 2.21
N ALA A 51 4.85 -11.41 2.60
CA ALA A 51 5.29 -11.80 3.94
C ALA A 51 5.18 -10.67 4.98
N ILE A 52 4.97 -9.42 4.55
CA ILE A 52 4.82 -8.25 5.43
C ILE A 52 3.33 -8.04 5.73
N SER A 53 2.90 -8.35 6.95
CA SER A 53 1.50 -8.26 7.37
C SER A 53 0.84 -6.88 7.19
N ARG A 54 1.66 -5.81 7.12
CA ARG A 54 1.18 -4.43 6.93
C ARG A 54 0.88 -4.08 5.48
N ILE A 55 1.36 -4.85 4.51
CA ILE A 55 1.24 -4.58 3.07
C ILE A 55 0.22 -5.55 2.46
N GLN A 56 -0.70 -5.01 1.66
CA GLN A 56 -1.64 -5.80 0.87
C GLN A 56 -1.22 -5.79 -0.60
N LEU A 57 -1.07 -6.96 -1.21
CA LEU A 57 -0.91 -7.05 -2.65
C LEU A 57 -2.26 -6.85 -3.32
N ILE A 58 -2.33 -5.98 -4.31
CA ILE A 58 -3.57 -5.72 -5.07
C ILE A 58 -3.31 -5.83 -6.56
N ASP A 59 -4.29 -6.33 -7.33
CA ASP A 59 -4.27 -6.29 -8.79
C ASP A 59 -5.18 -5.18 -9.36
N LEU A 60 -4.99 -4.84 -10.64
CA LEU A 60 -5.65 -3.70 -11.25
C LEU A 60 -7.18 -3.87 -11.26
N PRO A 61 -7.72 -5.07 -11.58
CA PRO A 61 -9.15 -5.31 -11.44
C PRO A 61 -9.69 -5.06 -10.03
N ASP A 62 -9.01 -5.55 -8.98
CA ASP A 62 -9.47 -5.39 -7.60
C ASP A 62 -9.33 -3.95 -7.11
N PHE A 63 -8.27 -3.25 -7.51
CA PHE A 63 -8.14 -1.81 -7.23
C PHE A 63 -9.26 -1.00 -7.88
N SER A 64 -9.58 -1.30 -9.15
CA SER A 64 -10.65 -0.60 -9.88
C SER A 64 -12.03 -0.78 -9.23
N LYS A 65 -12.26 -1.89 -8.52
CA LYS A 65 -13.51 -2.10 -7.76
C LYS A 65 -13.62 -1.20 -6.52
N GLN A 66 -12.49 -0.75 -5.97
CA GLN A 66 -12.47 0.09 -4.77
C GLN A 66 -12.68 1.59 -5.06
N LEU A 67 -12.66 1.99 -6.34
CA LEU A 67 -12.85 3.39 -6.76
C LEU A 67 -14.31 3.77 -7.06
N LYS A 68 -15.26 2.84 -6.87
CA LYS A 68 -16.69 3.04 -7.10
C LYS A 68 -17.40 3.35 -5.78
#